data_AF-A0A851M433-F1
#
_entry.id   AF-A0A851M433-F1
#
_cell.length_a   1.000
_cell.length_b   1.000
_cell.length_c   1.000
_cell.angle_alpha   90.00
_cell.angle_beta   90.00
_cell.angle_gamma   90.00
#
_symmetry.space_group_name_H-M   'P 1'
#
loop_
_entity.id
_entity.type
_entity.pdbx_description
1 polymer ?
#
loop_
_entity_poly.entity_id
_entity_poly.type
_entity_poly.pdbx_seq_one_letter_code
_entity_poly.pdbx_strand_id
1 'polypeptide(L)'
;KINRHLHLSKTKHSKFNESGQLAFFYLFSFIWGASILNAEEFMMNPASLWEYYPRSHMLFQVKFFYICQIAYWLHALPELYFQRIQKVWREVVSTDFFLILMVPHYFVELIFHASRFFYFSDENKQKGFIIWTLLFVMVRLLTLTLSVLTFGFGLARVENPGFSIADGNFNVLPVRVGCLGAVCLTQAWMMWKFINFQLKKWREHVKNQIPKKKITNTKNKRTKKEPNRGQWHN
;
A
#
# COMPACT_ATOMS: atom_id res chain seq x y z
N LYS A 1 -9.87 10.53 31.46
CA LYS A 1 -9.36 10.69 32.84
C LYS A 1 -9.31 9.41 33.68
N ILE A 2 -9.86 8.27 33.23
CA ILE A 2 -9.76 6.95 33.92
C ILE A 2 -8.43 6.23 33.64
N ASN A 3 -7.74 6.61 32.55
CA ASN A 3 -6.53 5.94 32.07
C ASN A 3 -5.28 6.07 32.96
N ARG A 4 -5.32 6.90 34.01
CA ARG A 4 -4.13 7.22 34.85
C ARG A 4 -4.04 6.39 36.14
N HIS A 5 -5.07 5.60 36.48
CA HIS A 5 -5.13 4.87 37.76
C HIS A 5 -4.90 3.37 37.68
N LEU A 6 -4.89 2.79 36.47
CA LEU A 6 -4.68 1.36 36.27
C LEU A 6 -3.40 1.18 35.47
N HIS A 7 -2.33 0.75 36.13
CA HIS A 7 -1.01 0.49 35.54
C HIS A 7 -1.06 -0.82 34.71
N LEU A 8 -1.93 -0.86 33.70
CA LEU A 8 -2.15 -2.03 32.87
C LEU A 8 -1.05 -2.08 31.79
N SER A 9 -0.57 -3.30 31.49
CA SER A 9 0.32 -3.48 30.34
C SER A 9 -0.41 -3.06 29.06
N LYS A 10 0.34 -2.64 28.02
CA LYS A 10 -0.22 -2.19 26.74
C LYS A 10 -1.25 -3.18 26.16
N THR A 11 -1.00 -4.48 26.35
CA THR A 11 -1.91 -5.57 25.93
C THR A 11 -3.23 -5.57 26.73
N LYS A 12 -3.18 -5.32 28.03
CA LYS A 12 -4.40 -5.24 28.87
C LYS A 12 -5.22 -3.98 28.56
N HIS A 13 -4.56 -2.86 28.27
CA HIS A 13 -5.25 -1.63 27.83
C HIS A 13 -5.98 -1.81 26.49
N SER A 14 -5.34 -2.46 25.51
CA SER A 14 -5.99 -2.74 24.22
C SER A 14 -7.23 -3.61 24.38
N LYS A 15 -7.13 -4.69 25.17
CA LYS A 15 -8.27 -5.58 25.45
C LYS A 15 -9.40 -4.88 26.21
N PHE A 16 -9.05 -4.00 27.15
CA PHE A 16 -10.03 -3.20 27.88
C PHE A 16 -10.76 -2.22 26.97
N ASN A 17 -10.05 -1.57 26.05
CA ASN A 17 -10.64 -0.62 25.10
C ASN A 17 -11.59 -1.32 24.10
N GLU A 18 -11.16 -2.47 23.56
CA GLU A 18 -11.99 -3.32 22.69
C GLU A 18 -13.24 -3.81 23.41
N SER A 19 -13.09 -4.33 24.64
CA SER A 19 -14.21 -4.79 25.46
C SER A 19 -15.16 -3.66 25.82
N GLY A 20 -14.64 -2.46 26.09
CA GLY A 20 -15.44 -1.27 26.37
C GLY A 20 -16.25 -0.81 25.16
N GLN A 21 -15.64 -0.80 23.96
CA GLN A 21 -16.32 -0.48 22.71
C GLN A 21 -17.44 -1.49 22.42
N LEU A 22 -17.17 -2.79 22.56
CA LEU A 22 -18.19 -3.84 22.37
C LEU A 22 -19.33 -3.71 23.38
N ALA A 23 -19.02 -3.50 24.66
CA ALA A 23 -20.02 -3.34 25.70
C ALA A 23 -20.95 -2.15 25.42
N PHE A 24 -20.41 -1.03 24.97
CA PHE A 24 -21.21 0.13 24.59
C PHE A 24 -22.09 -0.16 23.36
N PHE A 25 -21.52 -0.79 22.33
CA PHE A 25 -22.26 -1.15 21.12
C PHE A 25 -23.41 -2.13 21.41
N TYR A 26 -23.18 -3.16 22.23
CA TYR A 26 -24.21 -4.12 22.60
C TYR A 26 -25.28 -3.50 23.50
N LEU A 27 -24.90 -2.65 24.45
CA LEU A 27 -25.88 -1.96 25.30
C LEU A 27 -26.78 -1.05 24.46
N PHE A 28 -26.19 -0.27 23.54
CA PHE A 28 -26.95 0.58 22.63
C PHE A 28 -27.86 -0.24 21.70
N SER A 29 -27.34 -1.31 21.11
CA SER A 29 -28.10 -2.21 20.24
C SER A 29 -29.23 -2.92 20.99
N PHE A 30 -29.01 -3.29 22.25
CA PHE A 30 -30.02 -3.90 23.11
C PHE A 30 -31.15 -2.92 23.42
N ILE A 31 -30.83 -1.69 23.85
CA ILE A 31 -31.83 -0.65 24.14
C ILE A 31 -32.63 -0.33 22.87
N TRP A 32 -31.94 -0.17 21.73
CA TRP A 32 -32.62 0.13 20.46
C TRP A 32 -33.48 -1.05 19.98
N GLY A 33 -32.97 -2.28 20.04
CA GLY A 33 -33.73 -3.48 19.71
C GLY A 33 -34.96 -3.66 20.61
N ALA A 34 -34.81 -3.43 21.92
CA ALA A 34 -35.92 -3.47 22.87
C ALA A 34 -36.97 -2.37 22.57
N SER A 35 -36.54 -1.17 22.17
CA SER A 35 -37.47 -0.10 21.78
C SER A 35 -38.27 -0.46 20.53
N ILE A 36 -37.65 -1.14 19.57
CA ILE A 36 -38.32 -1.65 18.36
C ILE A 36 -39.35 -2.72 18.73
N LEU A 37 -38.96 -3.68 19.59
CA LEU A 37 -39.84 -4.77 20.02
C LEU A 37 -41.05 -4.29 20.82
N ASN A 38 -40.88 -3.24 21.63
CA ASN A 38 -41.98 -2.61 22.36
C ASN A 38 -42.90 -1.79 21.44
N ALA A 39 -42.34 -1.13 20.42
CA ALA A 39 -43.11 -0.31 19.48
C ALA A 39 -43.98 -1.15 18.53
N GLU A 40 -43.59 -2.39 18.23
CA GLU A 40 -44.37 -3.31 17.39
C GLU A 40 -45.25 -4.29 18.19
N GLU A 41 -45.47 -4.05 19.49
CA GLU A 41 -46.28 -4.89 20.40
C GLU A 41 -45.91 -6.39 20.43
N PHE A 42 -44.74 -6.78 19.90
CA PHE A 42 -44.30 -8.18 19.82
C PHE A 42 -44.23 -8.87 21.18
N MET A 43 -43.95 -8.10 22.23
CA MET A 43 -43.91 -8.63 23.60
C MET A 43 -45.29 -9.10 24.07
N MET A 44 -46.37 -8.52 23.56
CA MET A 44 -47.74 -8.84 23.95
C MET A 44 -48.39 -9.90 23.05
N ASN A 45 -47.99 -9.99 21.77
CA ASN A 45 -48.46 -11.03 20.85
C ASN A 45 -47.32 -11.62 20.01
N PRO A 46 -46.60 -12.64 20.51
CA PRO A 46 -45.51 -13.28 19.77
C PRO A 46 -45.99 -14.05 18.54
N ALA A 47 -47.28 -14.43 18.46
CA ALA A 47 -47.83 -15.18 17.32
C ALA A 47 -47.87 -14.36 16.03
N SER A 48 -47.95 -13.03 16.16
CA SER A 48 -47.90 -12.07 15.04
C SER A 48 -46.63 -12.17 14.19
N LEU A 49 -45.55 -12.78 14.70
CA LEU A 49 -44.28 -12.94 13.98
C LEU A 49 -44.46 -13.75 12.69
N TRP A 50 -45.25 -14.81 12.74
CA TRP A 50 -45.44 -15.76 11.64
C TRP A 50 -46.83 -15.66 10.98
N GLU A 51 -47.81 -15.05 11.65
CA GLU A 51 -49.19 -14.91 11.15
C GLU A 51 -49.30 -14.07 9.86
N TYR A 52 -48.39 -13.10 9.67
CA TYR A 52 -48.35 -12.21 8.50
C TYR A 52 -47.15 -12.47 7.57
N TYR A 53 -46.62 -13.68 7.57
CA TYR A 53 -45.48 -14.02 6.72
C TYR A 53 -45.93 -14.41 5.29
N PRO A 54 -45.30 -13.90 4.21
CA PRO A 54 -44.20 -12.93 4.20
C PRO A 54 -44.71 -11.48 4.26
N ARG A 55 -44.17 -10.70 5.19
CA ARG A 55 -44.53 -9.28 5.38
C ARG A 55 -44.01 -8.45 4.21
N SER A 56 -44.91 -7.83 3.43
CA SER A 56 -44.55 -7.04 2.23
C SER A 56 -43.80 -5.73 2.54
N HIS A 57 -44.01 -5.15 3.72
CA HIS A 57 -43.38 -3.92 4.15
C HIS A 57 -42.85 -4.04 5.58
N MET A 58 -41.56 -3.72 5.78
CA MET A 58 -40.93 -3.60 7.09
C MET A 58 -40.66 -2.13 7.38
N LEU A 59 -40.91 -1.69 8.62
CA LEU A 59 -40.66 -0.32 9.06
C LEU A 59 -39.19 0.07 8.83
N PHE A 60 -38.98 1.33 8.43
CA PHE A 60 -37.65 1.86 8.13
C PHE A 60 -36.68 1.67 9.31
N GLN A 61 -37.16 1.87 10.54
CA GLN A 61 -36.35 1.73 11.75
C GLN A 61 -35.78 0.31 11.91
N VAL A 62 -36.54 -0.73 11.57
CA VAL A 62 -36.07 -2.12 11.64
C VAL A 62 -35.07 -2.41 10.53
N LYS A 63 -35.30 -1.89 9.31
CA LYS A 63 -34.35 -2.03 8.18
C LYS A 63 -33.03 -1.38 8.54
N PHE A 64 -33.10 -0.17 9.08
CA PHE A 64 -31.94 0.61 9.48
C PHE A 64 -31.18 -0.05 10.63
N PHE A 65 -31.89 -0.60 11.62
CA PHE A 65 -31.28 -1.39 12.69
C PHE A 65 -30.45 -2.55 12.13
N TYR A 66 -31.00 -3.40 11.26
CA TYR A 66 -30.26 -4.51 10.67
C TYR A 66 -29.07 -4.08 9.81
N ILE A 67 -29.21 -3.00 9.03
CA ILE A 67 -28.11 -2.45 8.24
C ILE A 67 -26.97 -1.98 9.15
N CYS A 68 -27.28 -1.28 10.25
CA CYS A 68 -26.28 -0.85 11.23
C CYS A 68 -25.59 -2.04 11.93
N GLN A 69 -26.33 -3.11 12.27
CA GLN A 69 -25.73 -4.33 12.82
C GLN A 69 -24.75 -4.94 11.82
N ILE A 70 -25.17 -5.19 10.58
CA ILE A 70 -24.33 -5.80 9.55
C ILE A 70 -23.10 -4.94 9.24
N ALA A 71 -23.26 -3.61 9.15
CA ALA A 71 -22.16 -2.69 8.91
C ALA A 71 -21.11 -2.74 10.02
N TYR A 72 -21.54 -2.84 11.28
CA TYR A 72 -20.64 -2.98 12.42
C TYR A 72 -19.87 -4.32 12.37
N TRP A 73 -20.56 -5.42 12.08
CA TRP A 73 -19.91 -6.73 11.90
C TRP A 73 -18.89 -6.72 10.74
N LEU A 74 -19.23 -6.08 9.62
CA LEU A 74 -18.32 -5.97 8.48
C LEU A 74 -17.08 -5.11 8.80
N HIS A 75 -17.25 -4.02 9.55
CA HIS A 75 -16.14 -3.17 9.99
C HIS A 75 -15.19 -3.90 10.96
N ALA A 76 -15.73 -4.74 11.84
CA ALA A 76 -14.93 -5.49 12.81
C ALA A 76 -14.04 -6.56 12.16
N LEU A 77 -14.40 -7.08 10.99
CA LEU A 77 -13.66 -8.18 10.32
C LEU A 77 -12.26 -7.77 9.82
N PRO A 78 -12.07 -6.68 9.05
CA PRO A 78 -10.74 -6.21 8.62
C PRO A 78 -9.83 -5.86 9.80
N GLU A 79 -10.37 -5.27 10.87
CA GLU A 79 -9.58 -4.84 12.02
C GLU A 79 -9.03 -6.05 12.79
N LEU A 80 -9.87 -7.07 13.04
CA LEU A 80 -9.44 -8.33 13.65
C LEU A 80 -8.45 -9.12 12.76
N TYR A 81 -8.67 -9.10 11.45
CA TYR A 81 -7.77 -9.72 10.47
C TYR A 81 -6.39 -9.04 10.44
N PHE A 82 -6.36 -7.72 10.38
CA PHE A 82 -5.12 -6.94 10.33
C PHE A 82 -4.32 -7.05 11.63
N GLN A 83 -4.98 -7.02 12.79
CA GLN A 83 -4.34 -7.21 14.09
C GLN A 83 -3.72 -8.62 14.22
N ARG A 84 -4.43 -9.66 13.74
CA ARG A 84 -3.92 -11.03 13.75
C ARG A 84 -2.70 -11.19 12.84
N ILE A 85 -2.75 -10.61 11.65
CA ILE A 85 -1.65 -10.64 10.69
C ILE A 85 -0.43 -9.89 11.22
N GLN A 86 -0.61 -8.68 11.75
CA GLN A 86 0.48 -7.88 12.31
C GLN A 86 1.19 -8.57 13.48
N LYS A 87 0.46 -9.35 14.30
CA LYS A 87 1.05 -10.13 15.38
C LYS A 87 1.91 -11.28 14.85
N VAL A 88 1.40 -12.01 13.85
CA VAL A 88 2.16 -13.09 13.18
C VAL A 88 3.43 -12.55 12.54
N TRP A 89 3.37 -11.43 11.80
CA TRP A 89 4.56 -10.83 11.21
C TRP A 89 5.61 -10.41 12.23
N ARG A 90 5.18 -9.89 13.39
CA ARG A 90 6.08 -9.42 14.44
C ARG A 90 6.79 -10.57 15.18
N GLU A 91 6.12 -11.71 15.31
CA GLU A 91 6.66 -12.92 15.97
C GLU A 91 7.56 -13.72 15.00
N VAL A 92 7.20 -13.77 13.71
CA VAL A 92 8.01 -14.45 12.67
C VAL A 92 9.20 -13.60 12.25
N VAL A 93 9.02 -12.28 12.17
CA VAL A 93 10.02 -11.35 11.67
C VAL A 93 10.25 -10.29 12.75
N SER A 94 11.44 -10.30 13.35
CA SER A 94 11.79 -9.31 14.36
C SER A 94 11.62 -7.89 13.81
N THR A 95 11.12 -6.98 14.64
CA THR A 95 11.02 -5.56 14.29
C THR A 95 12.36 -4.99 13.83
N ASP A 96 13.44 -5.52 14.39
CA ASP A 96 14.81 -5.12 14.08
C ASP A 96 15.21 -5.55 12.66
N PHE A 97 14.80 -6.74 12.23
CA PHE A 97 15.04 -7.19 10.85
C PHE A 97 14.30 -6.32 9.84
N PHE A 98 13.03 -6.00 10.10
CA PHE A 98 12.28 -5.06 9.26
C PHE A 98 12.98 -3.69 9.20
N LEU A 99 13.46 -3.17 10.33
CA LEU A 99 14.18 -1.90 10.36
C LEU A 99 15.47 -1.95 9.53
N ILE A 100 16.25 -3.02 9.66
CA ILE A 100 17.50 -3.24 8.91
C ILE A 100 17.26 -3.27 7.39
N LEU A 101 16.12 -3.80 6.93
CA LEU A 101 15.76 -3.79 5.51
C LEU A 101 15.20 -2.44 5.04
N MET A 102 14.37 -1.80 5.86
CA MET A 102 13.64 -0.59 5.47
C MET A 102 14.54 0.66 5.46
N VAL A 103 15.49 0.78 6.39
CA VAL A 103 16.36 1.96 6.48
C VAL A 103 17.19 2.18 5.21
N PRO A 104 17.93 1.17 4.69
CA PRO A 104 18.66 1.33 3.43
C PRO A 104 17.75 1.61 2.23
N HIS A 105 16.54 1.02 2.21
CA HIS A 105 15.56 1.29 1.16
C HIS A 105 15.12 2.75 1.16
N TYR A 106 14.70 3.29 2.30
CA TYR A 106 14.30 4.69 2.41
C TYR A 106 15.46 5.65 2.11
N PHE A 107 16.69 5.28 2.47
CA PHE A 107 17.86 6.08 2.13
C PHE A 107 18.09 6.18 0.62
N VAL A 108 17.93 5.08 -0.12
CA VAL A 108 18.00 5.10 -1.60
C VAL A 108 16.88 5.94 -2.21
N GLU A 109 15.65 5.83 -1.70
CA GLU A 109 14.53 6.66 -2.16
C GLU A 109 14.76 8.15 -1.86
N LEU A 110 15.36 8.47 -0.72
CA LEU A 110 15.76 9.84 -0.39
C LEU A 110 16.76 10.38 -1.40
N ILE A 111 17.79 9.60 -1.74
CA ILE A 111 18.79 9.99 -2.75
C ILE A 111 18.14 10.17 -4.13
N PHE A 112 17.17 9.35 -4.49
CA PHE A 112 16.39 9.51 -5.72
C PHE A 112 15.70 10.88 -5.77
N HIS A 113 14.94 11.20 -4.72
CA HIS A 113 14.19 12.45 -4.64
C HIS A 113 15.11 13.67 -4.56
N ALA A 114 16.21 13.58 -3.80
CA ALA A 114 17.23 14.62 -3.76
C ALA A 114 17.87 14.84 -5.15
N SER A 115 18.22 13.75 -5.85
CA SER A 115 18.78 13.82 -7.21
C SER A 115 17.81 14.47 -8.19
N ARG A 116 16.51 14.16 -8.08
CA ARG A 116 15.47 14.78 -8.90
C ARG A 116 15.31 16.27 -8.60
N PHE A 117 15.36 16.67 -7.34
CA PHE A 117 15.30 18.07 -6.94
C PHE A 117 16.49 18.87 -7.51
N PHE A 118 17.71 18.35 -7.37
CA PHE A 118 18.90 19.01 -7.92
C PHE A 118 18.90 19.07 -9.45
N TYR A 119 18.38 18.03 -10.12
CA TYR A 119 18.23 18.04 -11.57
C TYR A 119 17.30 19.15 -12.07
N PHE A 120 16.22 19.45 -11.34
CA PHE A 120 15.34 20.58 -11.68
C PHE A 120 15.98 21.94 -11.42
N SER A 121 16.92 22.02 -10.48
CA SER A 121 17.67 23.26 -10.22
C SER A 121 18.76 23.52 -11.25
N ASP A 122 19.39 22.48 -11.79
CA ASP A 122 20.47 22.56 -12.77
C ASP A 122 20.57 21.24 -13.56
N GLU A 123 20.24 21.28 -14.85
CA GLU A 123 20.19 20.08 -15.71
C GLU A 123 21.55 19.37 -15.83
N ASN A 124 22.66 20.06 -15.58
CA ASN A 124 24.01 19.46 -15.61
C ASN A 124 24.31 18.55 -14.40
N LYS A 125 23.45 18.51 -13.37
CA LYS A 125 23.66 17.68 -12.16
C LYS A 125 23.13 16.24 -12.30
N GLN A 126 23.39 15.60 -13.44
CA GLN A 126 22.96 14.20 -13.71
C GLN A 126 23.67 13.14 -12.85
N LYS A 127 24.82 13.48 -12.24
CA LYS A 127 25.64 12.55 -11.45
C LYS A 127 24.87 11.91 -10.28
N GLY A 128 23.90 12.62 -9.71
CA GLY A 128 23.04 12.09 -8.63
C GLY A 128 22.24 10.85 -9.05
N PHE A 129 21.75 10.80 -10.28
CA PHE A 129 21.02 9.63 -10.79
C PHE A 129 21.92 8.40 -11.00
N ILE A 130 23.21 8.60 -11.30
CA ILE A 130 24.19 7.50 -11.41
C ILE A 130 24.45 6.92 -10.02
N ILE A 131 24.69 7.77 -9.02
CA ILE A 131 24.87 7.36 -7.62
C ILE A 131 23.63 6.62 -7.12
N TRP A 132 22.44 7.17 -7.34
CA TRP A 132 21.18 6.51 -7.01
C TRP A 132 21.06 5.12 -7.67
N THR A 133 21.38 5.01 -8.96
CA THR A 133 21.30 3.75 -9.71
C THR A 133 22.18 2.66 -9.08
N LEU A 134 23.44 2.99 -8.78
CA LEU A 134 24.38 2.06 -8.15
C LEU A 134 23.90 1.65 -6.74
N LEU A 135 23.50 2.62 -5.92
CA LEU A 135 23.02 2.35 -4.57
C LEU A 135 21.71 1.56 -4.57
N PHE A 136 20.82 1.81 -5.52
CA PHE A 136 19.58 1.05 -5.67
C PHE A 136 19.88 -0.43 -5.83
N VAL A 137 20.74 -0.80 -6.81
CA VAL A 137 21.12 -2.18 -7.07
C VAL A 137 21.78 -2.82 -5.85
N MET A 138 22.71 -2.12 -5.20
CA MET A 138 23.39 -2.62 -4.00
C MET A 138 22.40 -2.93 -2.87
N VAL A 139 21.44 -2.05 -2.61
CA VAL A 139 20.42 -2.28 -1.57
C VAL A 139 19.47 -3.42 -1.93
N ARG A 140 19.13 -3.61 -3.21
CA ARG A 140 18.31 -4.76 -3.64
C ARG A 140 19.03 -6.09 -3.36
N LEU A 141 20.30 -6.17 -3.74
CA LEU A 141 21.14 -7.35 -3.48
C LEU A 141 21.25 -7.63 -1.98
N LEU A 142 21.56 -6.59 -1.19
CA LEU A 142 21.64 -6.70 0.27
C LEU A 142 20.32 -7.22 0.87
N THR A 143 19.18 -6.68 0.43
CA THR A 143 17.87 -7.09 0.94
C THR A 143 17.56 -8.55 0.61
N LEU A 144 17.85 -8.99 -0.62
CA LEU A 144 17.66 -10.39 -1.03
C LEU A 144 18.57 -11.33 -0.25
N THR A 145 19.85 -11.00 -0.12
CA THR A 145 20.82 -11.80 0.65
C THR A 145 20.39 -11.92 2.11
N LEU A 146 20.06 -10.82 2.78
CA LEU A 146 19.61 -10.84 4.18
C LEU A 146 18.31 -11.64 4.36
N SER A 147 17.39 -11.56 3.40
CA SER A 147 16.14 -12.32 3.43
C SER A 147 16.37 -13.82 3.26
N VAL A 148 17.24 -14.23 2.34
CA VAL A 148 17.61 -15.65 2.18
C VAL A 148 18.36 -16.15 3.40
N LEU A 149 19.30 -15.38 3.95
CA LEU A 149 20.01 -15.75 5.18
C LEU A 149 19.06 -15.90 6.36
N THR A 150 18.09 -15.01 6.49
CA THR A 150 17.15 -15.01 7.62
C THR A 150 16.12 -16.13 7.49
N PHE A 151 15.38 -16.20 6.39
CA PHE A 151 14.31 -17.20 6.23
C PHE A 151 14.81 -18.59 5.80
N GLY A 152 15.90 -18.65 5.04
CA GLY A 152 16.45 -19.90 4.51
C GLY A 152 17.43 -20.60 5.45
N PHE A 153 18.17 -19.85 6.28
CA PHE A 153 19.20 -20.43 7.15
C PHE A 153 18.97 -20.11 8.64
N GLY A 154 18.67 -18.86 8.99
CA GLY A 154 18.52 -18.41 10.38
C GLY A 154 17.31 -19.07 11.05
N LEU A 155 16.11 -18.78 10.54
CA LEU A 155 14.86 -19.36 11.03
C LEU A 155 14.74 -20.86 10.75
N ALA A 156 15.44 -21.36 9.72
CA ALA A 156 15.54 -22.80 9.43
C ALA A 156 16.15 -23.60 10.59
N ARG A 157 17.15 -23.04 11.28
CA ARG A 157 17.85 -23.72 12.39
C ARG A 157 17.04 -23.84 13.68
N VAL A 158 16.04 -22.99 13.85
CA VAL A 158 15.17 -22.97 15.05
C VAL A 158 13.75 -23.42 14.67
N GLU A 159 13.62 -24.22 13.60
CA GLU A 159 12.35 -24.73 13.14
C GLU A 159 11.73 -25.65 14.18
N ASN A 160 10.48 -25.37 14.51
CA ASN A 160 9.68 -26.21 15.39
C ASN A 160 8.51 -26.76 14.55
N PRO A 161 8.40 -28.09 14.36
CA PRO A 161 7.45 -28.70 13.41
C PRO A 161 5.96 -28.51 13.79
N GLY A 162 5.64 -28.04 15.00
CA GLY A 162 4.26 -27.78 15.42
C GLY A 162 3.85 -26.33 15.16
N PHE A 163 2.89 -26.09 14.26
CA PHE A 163 2.20 -24.80 14.18
C PHE A 163 1.30 -24.62 15.41
N SER A 164 1.62 -23.69 16.30
CA SER A 164 0.85 -23.44 17.53
C SER A 164 0.55 -21.96 17.70
N ILE A 165 -0.72 -21.61 17.56
CA ILE A 165 -1.22 -20.24 17.82
C ILE A 165 -1.18 -19.94 19.33
N ALA A 166 -1.37 -20.96 20.17
CA ALA A 166 -1.36 -20.83 21.62
C ALA A 166 0.05 -20.50 22.15
N ASP A 167 1.08 -21.09 21.57
CA ASP A 167 2.48 -20.90 21.96
C ASP A 167 3.19 -19.79 21.18
N GLY A 168 2.51 -19.17 20.21
CA GLY A 168 3.10 -18.15 19.33
C GLY A 168 4.12 -18.71 18.32
N ASN A 169 4.17 -20.03 18.13
CA ASN A 169 5.11 -20.64 17.20
C ASN A 169 4.59 -20.61 15.76
N PHE A 170 5.04 -19.62 15.01
CA PHE A 170 4.75 -19.43 13.59
C PHE A 170 5.94 -19.80 12.68
N ASN A 171 7.05 -20.27 13.25
CA ASN A 171 8.28 -20.62 12.52
C ASN A 171 8.17 -22.00 11.84
N VAL A 172 7.28 -22.10 10.86
CA VAL A 172 7.05 -23.30 10.05
C VAL A 172 7.42 -23.05 8.59
N LEU A 173 7.86 -24.09 7.88
CA LEU A 173 8.29 -24.00 6.49
C LEU A 173 7.34 -23.21 5.57
N PRO A 174 6.00 -23.43 5.56
CA PRO A 174 5.10 -22.68 4.68
C PRO A 174 5.10 -21.17 4.96
N VAL A 175 5.19 -20.77 6.22
CA VAL A 175 5.21 -19.36 6.62
C VAL A 175 6.51 -18.70 6.16
N ARG A 176 7.67 -19.36 6.35
CA ARG A 176 8.96 -18.83 5.89
C ARG A 176 9.04 -18.70 4.37
N VAL A 177 8.58 -19.73 3.64
CA VAL A 177 8.54 -19.70 2.17
C VAL A 177 7.57 -18.62 1.68
N GLY A 178 6.42 -18.46 2.35
CA GLY A 178 5.48 -17.38 2.08
C GLY A 178 6.10 -15.98 2.32
N CYS A 179 6.80 -15.79 3.44
CA CYS A 179 7.49 -14.53 3.75
C CYS A 179 8.60 -14.23 2.74
N LEU A 180 9.44 -15.22 2.42
CA LEU A 180 10.50 -15.08 1.42
C LEU A 180 9.91 -14.79 0.03
N GLY A 181 8.83 -15.48 -0.33
CA GLY A 181 8.08 -15.24 -1.55
C GLY A 181 7.54 -13.81 -1.62
N ALA A 182 6.94 -13.30 -0.54
CA ALA A 182 6.46 -11.92 -0.46
C ALA A 182 7.61 -10.91 -0.63
N VAL A 183 8.76 -11.13 0.01
CA VAL A 183 9.95 -10.29 -0.20
C VAL A 183 10.39 -10.35 -1.66
N CYS A 184 10.56 -11.53 -2.24
CA CYS A 184 10.98 -11.70 -3.63
C CYS A 184 10.02 -11.03 -4.62
N LEU A 185 8.70 -11.17 -4.43
CA LEU A 185 7.69 -10.49 -5.25
C LEU A 185 7.80 -8.96 -5.13
N THR A 186 8.00 -8.45 -3.91
CA THR A 186 8.19 -7.01 -3.68
C THR A 186 9.48 -6.50 -4.37
N GLN A 187 10.56 -7.28 -4.29
CA GLN A 187 11.83 -6.96 -4.98
C GLN A 187 11.65 -6.97 -6.50
N ALA A 188 10.97 -7.98 -7.06
CA ALA A 188 10.69 -8.08 -8.49
C ALA A 188 9.85 -6.90 -8.99
N TRP A 189 8.81 -6.51 -8.24
CA TRP A 189 7.98 -5.35 -8.55
C TRP A 189 8.78 -4.04 -8.54
N MET A 190 9.63 -3.83 -7.54
CA MET A 190 10.52 -2.67 -7.49
C MET A 190 11.51 -2.67 -8.66
N MET A 191 12.06 -3.83 -9.02
CA MET A 191 12.99 -3.96 -10.14
C MET A 191 12.31 -3.67 -11.48
N TRP A 192 11.08 -4.13 -11.65
CA TRP A 192 10.26 -3.80 -12.81
C TRP A 192 10.08 -2.28 -12.95
N LYS A 193 9.76 -1.58 -11.86
CA LYS A 193 9.65 -0.11 -11.88
C LYS A 193 10.97 0.57 -12.24
N PHE A 194 12.07 0.10 -11.66
CA PHE A 194 13.41 0.60 -11.95
C PHE A 194 13.78 0.41 -13.43
N ILE A 195 13.58 -0.78 -13.99
CA ILE A 195 13.85 -1.07 -15.41
C ILE A 195 13.03 -0.14 -16.31
N ASN A 196 11.73 0.00 -16.03
CA ASN A 196 10.87 0.90 -16.80
C ASN A 196 11.35 2.36 -16.75
N PHE A 197 11.82 2.81 -15.58
CA PHE A 197 12.41 4.13 -15.42
C PHE A 197 13.68 4.30 -16.25
N GLN A 198 14.62 3.34 -16.17
CA GLN A 198 15.86 3.38 -16.96
C GLN A 198 15.58 3.32 -18.47
N LEU A 199 14.66 2.46 -18.91
CA LEU A 199 14.23 2.38 -20.31
C LEU A 199 13.59 3.68 -20.80
N LYS A 200 12.80 4.36 -19.96
CA LYS A 200 12.25 5.67 -20.29
C LYS A 200 13.38 6.70 -20.47
N LYS A 201 14.31 6.78 -19.52
CA LYS A 201 15.44 7.71 -19.58
C LYS A 201 16.35 7.45 -20.78
N TRP A 202 16.65 6.18 -21.08
CA TRP A 202 17.42 5.80 -22.25
C TRP A 202 16.73 6.24 -23.56
N ARG A 203 15.41 6.02 -23.69
CA ARG A 203 14.65 6.50 -24.85
C ARG A 203 14.69 8.02 -25.01
N GLU A 204 14.64 8.77 -23.92
CA GLU A 204 14.75 10.24 -23.94
C GLU A 204 16.15 10.70 -24.39
N HIS A 205 17.22 10.05 -23.89
CA HIS A 205 18.58 10.34 -24.34
C HIS A 205 18.79 10.04 -25.83
N VAL A 206 18.29 8.89 -26.33
CA VAL A 206 18.38 8.55 -27.75
C VAL A 206 17.63 9.57 -28.61
N LYS A 207 16.42 9.99 -28.20
CA LYS A 207 15.65 11.02 -28.90
C LYS A 207 16.38 12.37 -28.96
N ASN A 208 17.07 12.76 -27.89
CA ASN A 208 17.83 14.01 -27.84
C ASN A 208 19.13 13.95 -28.67
N GLN A 209 19.68 12.75 -28.92
CA GLN A 209 20.87 12.54 -29.74
C GLN A 209 20.56 12.40 -31.24
N ILE A 210 19.33 12.08 -31.64
CA ILE A 210 18.94 12.09 -33.04
C ILE A 210 18.82 13.56 -33.49
N PRO A 211 19.70 14.05 -34.39
CA PRO A 211 19.60 15.42 -34.87
C PRO A 211 18.25 15.60 -35.56
N LYS A 212 17.46 16.59 -35.14
CA LYS A 212 16.27 17.00 -35.88
C LYS A 212 16.71 17.33 -37.31
N LYS A 213 16.39 16.46 -38.28
CA LYS A 213 16.54 16.78 -39.71
C LYS A 213 15.83 18.11 -39.93
N LYS A 214 16.59 19.19 -40.14
CA LYS A 214 16.06 20.46 -40.59
C LYS A 214 15.37 20.17 -41.92
N ILE A 215 14.05 20.19 -41.94
CA ILE A 215 13.30 20.32 -43.19
C ILE A 215 13.62 21.73 -43.68
N THR A 216 14.62 21.85 -44.54
CA THR A 216 14.94 23.07 -45.26
C THR A 216 13.76 23.36 -46.17
N ASN A 217 12.88 24.27 -45.74
CA ASN A 217 11.94 24.93 -46.63
C ASN A 217 12.74 25.81 -47.60
N THR A 218 13.15 25.24 -48.73
CA THR A 218 13.73 25.98 -49.85
C THR A 218 12.63 26.82 -50.48
N LYS A 219 12.46 28.05 -49.99
CA LYS A 219 11.77 29.13 -50.72
C LYS A 219 12.60 29.43 -51.98
N ASN A 220 12.16 28.91 -53.12
CA ASN A 220 12.65 29.28 -54.44
C ASN A 220 12.38 30.78 -54.69
N LYS A 221 13.36 31.64 -54.42
CA LYS A 221 13.39 33.00 -54.97
C LYS A 221 14.01 32.91 -56.37
N ARG A 222 13.16 32.69 -57.39
CA ARG A 222 13.56 32.78 -58.80
C ARG A 222 13.90 34.24 -59.11
N THR A 223 15.18 34.54 -59.26
CA THR A 223 15.69 35.74 -59.93
C THR A 223 15.39 35.60 -61.42
N LYS A 224 14.40 36.34 -61.93
CA LYS A 224 14.20 36.50 -63.38
C LYS A 224 14.66 37.92 -63.75
N LYS A 225 15.84 38.00 -64.37
CA LYS A 225 16.37 39.20 -65.01
C LYS A 225 15.41 39.64 -66.13
N GLU A 226 14.95 40.89 -66.10
CA GLU A 226 14.40 41.57 -67.27
C GLU A 226 15.55 42.08 -68.16
N PRO A 227 15.47 41.95 -69.50
CA PRO A 227 16.31 42.70 -70.40
C PRO A 227 15.61 44.05 -70.70
N ASN A 228 16.12 45.14 -70.14
CA ASN A 228 15.64 46.47 -70.51
C ASN A 228 16.20 46.84 -71.88
N ARG A 229 15.30 47.24 -72.79
CA ARG A 229 15.58 47.67 -74.15
C ARG A 229 16.43 48.93 -74.12
N GLY A 230 17.40 49.00 -75.02
CA GLY A 230 18.23 50.18 -75.22
C GLY A 230 17.44 51.35 -75.80
N GLN A 231 17.86 52.56 -75.44
CA GLN A 231 18.03 53.72 -76.31
C GLN A 231 18.54 54.93 -75.48
N TRP A 232 19.66 55.52 -75.91
CA TRP A 232 19.86 56.94 -76.30
C TRP A 232 21.26 57.50 -76.01
N HIS A 233 21.66 58.43 -76.91
CA HIS A 233 22.88 59.26 -77.08
C HIS A 233 23.91 58.65 -78.04
N ASN A 234 24.18 59.17 -79.25
CA ASN A 234 23.99 60.51 -79.86
C ASN A 234 23.53 60.42 -81.33
#